data_AF-A0A6J5XAA1-F1
#
_entry.id   AF-A0A6J5XAA1-F1
#
_cell.length_a   1.000
_cell.length_b   1.000
_cell.length_c   1.000
_cell.angle_alpha   90.00
_cell.angle_beta   90.00
_cell.angle_gamma   90.00
#
_symmetry.space_group_name_H-M   'P 1'
#
loop_
_entity.id
_entity.type
_entity.pdbx_description
1 polymer ?
#
loop_
_entity_poly.entity_id
_entity_poly.type
_entity_poly.pdbx_seq_one_letter_code
_entity_poly.pdbx_strand_id
1 'polypeptide(L)'
;MDEASSSSLTIKNKKDMKRPQTTAGLLSPINDDLLHNILSRLPALSFASAACVSKSWNQICSRILSRPKLASALSLHPSPKAAVKEVIEKVLAEPIRPHFVVANIGSGFRLYGIFKLISKKLGSNVPFIISTSSGIIGRDALTHEFKEVKWGDVCGDGSDENCSIPAKDVNYGILLTVGFVPGLKVDAIPLLRSTKEPREVLLDKFIMDIKDYTASVSGCTFPVGIMMFGDGLINMKPIIDALDYSMPMETVIVGDERGRFLYRSGNESRNVCGSAKNFSDAVALIFARDKDKPSGMGDIQFQIALSKGVSTVGPRHKAVSVKENNREHSTWLTARREGHPEILDGQQLLNDINDELEDYADSSDLYIGVIKRRNISMGSEKPRMITSLEFHGVVGGDDEYLYVSGVGIKTADYFHFYRSDPESALSSLKYLGGFMFACCGRGESFFGRVNVDGSPFVENFPGVPLAGIFCGGEIGRGPSRLTGEAHKDSDARCNMHVYSTIYLVLSYTPVPLEH
;
A
#
# COMPACT_ATOMS: atom_id res chain seq x y z
N MET A 1 -55.03 47.24 63.51
CA MET A 1 -56.06 46.78 62.53
C MET A 1 -55.74 47.58 61.27
N ASP A 2 -54.70 47.14 60.57
CA ASP A 2 -53.83 48.00 59.76
C ASP A 2 -53.71 47.39 58.35
N GLU A 3 -53.44 48.07 57.24
CA GLU A 3 -53.44 49.48 56.83
C GLU A 3 -53.27 49.46 55.29
N ALA A 4 -53.83 50.46 54.61
CA ALA A 4 -53.31 51.20 53.44
C ALA A 4 -52.64 50.55 52.19
N SER A 5 -53.08 51.08 51.03
CA SER A 5 -52.26 51.69 49.94
C SER A 5 -52.04 50.97 48.59
N SER A 6 -52.71 51.53 47.56
CA SER A 6 -52.16 52.15 46.33
C SER A 6 -51.29 51.37 45.30
N SER A 7 -51.81 51.37 44.07
CA SER A 7 -51.16 51.66 42.76
C SER A 7 -50.54 50.55 41.87
N SER A 8 -51.21 50.38 40.72
CA SER A 8 -50.70 50.49 39.34
C SER A 8 -50.05 49.30 38.59
N LEU A 9 -50.40 49.25 37.29
CA LEU A 9 -49.77 48.63 36.11
C LEU A 9 -50.03 47.14 35.85
N THR A 10 -50.60 46.81 34.67
CA THR A 10 -49.79 46.33 33.52
C THR A 10 -50.55 46.50 32.19
N ILE A 11 -49.77 46.91 31.18
CA ILE A 11 -50.12 47.40 29.85
C ILE A 11 -50.20 46.26 28.82
N LYS A 12 -51.21 46.28 27.93
CA LYS A 12 -51.15 45.67 26.58
C LYS A 12 -51.96 46.51 25.59
N ASN A 13 -51.31 47.13 24.60
CA ASN A 13 -51.63 46.99 23.17
C ASN A 13 -50.82 47.94 22.24
N LYS A 14 -50.29 47.31 21.17
CA LYS A 14 -49.84 47.78 19.84
C LYS A 14 -49.69 49.28 19.53
N LYS A 15 -48.52 49.69 19.00
CA LYS A 15 -48.30 49.98 17.56
C LYS A 15 -46.85 50.39 17.21
N ASP A 16 -46.43 49.94 16.02
CA ASP A 16 -45.55 50.54 15.00
C ASP A 16 -44.27 51.31 15.38
N MET A 17 -43.11 50.85 14.89
CA MET A 17 -42.33 51.52 13.83
C MET A 17 -40.92 50.92 13.66
N LYS A 18 -40.51 50.86 12.38
CA LYS A 18 -39.28 50.33 11.78
C LYS A 18 -37.99 50.49 12.60
N ARG A 19 -37.17 49.43 12.61
CA ARG A 19 -35.71 49.50 12.77
C ARG A 19 -34.99 48.90 11.56
N PRO A 20 -33.79 49.41 11.24
CA PRO A 20 -33.31 49.59 9.89
C PRO A 20 -32.79 48.30 9.27
N GLN A 21 -32.84 48.26 7.92
CA GLN A 21 -32.03 47.38 7.10
C GLN A 21 -30.56 47.54 7.51
N THR A 22 -30.07 46.67 8.38
CA THR A 22 -28.65 46.36 8.43
C THR A 22 -28.31 45.71 7.11
N THR A 23 -27.63 46.48 6.26
CA THR A 23 -26.84 46.03 5.13
C THR A 23 -26.27 44.64 5.40
N ALA A 24 -26.95 43.62 4.87
CA ALA A 24 -26.41 42.29 4.77
C ALA A 24 -25.11 42.43 3.97
N GLY A 25 -23.99 42.15 4.63
CA GLY A 25 -22.66 42.28 4.05
C GLY A 25 -22.57 41.48 2.76
N LEU A 26 -22.39 42.20 1.66
CA LEU A 26 -21.36 42.05 0.61
C LEU A 26 -20.66 40.70 0.38
N LEU A 27 -21.36 39.57 0.53
CA LEU A 27 -20.96 38.29 -0.04
C LEU A 27 -22.24 37.62 -0.55
N SER A 28 -22.50 37.72 -1.85
CA SER A 28 -23.36 36.74 -2.52
C SER A 28 -22.95 35.35 -2.05
N PRO A 29 -23.88 34.41 -1.76
CA PRO A 29 -23.50 33.06 -1.38
C PRO A 29 -22.57 32.52 -2.47
N ILE A 30 -21.30 32.31 -2.10
CA ILE A 30 -20.32 31.71 -2.99
C ILE A 30 -20.91 30.36 -3.41
N ASN A 31 -21.00 30.11 -4.72
CA ASN A 31 -21.48 28.84 -5.23
C ASN A 31 -20.66 27.69 -4.60
N ASP A 32 -21.33 26.63 -4.13
CA ASP A 32 -20.72 25.47 -3.48
C ASP A 32 -19.60 24.86 -4.34
N ASP A 33 -19.72 24.91 -5.67
CA ASP A 33 -18.68 24.43 -6.60
C ASP A 33 -17.41 25.29 -6.56
N LEU A 34 -17.58 26.62 -6.46
CA LEU A 34 -16.46 27.56 -6.37
C LEU A 34 -15.77 27.42 -5.02
N LEU A 35 -16.55 27.24 -3.96
CA LEU A 35 -16.03 26.96 -2.62
C LEU A 35 -15.31 25.62 -2.57
N HIS A 36 -15.86 24.57 -3.18
CA HIS A 36 -15.18 23.27 -3.31
C HIS A 36 -13.83 23.40 -4.01
N ASN A 37 -13.75 24.13 -5.13
CA ASN A 37 -12.50 24.33 -5.86
C ASN A 37 -11.46 25.10 -5.02
N ILE A 38 -11.87 26.17 -4.31
CA ILE A 38 -10.98 26.91 -3.42
C ILE A 38 -10.46 26.00 -2.29
N LEU A 39 -11.37 25.32 -1.59
CA LEU A 39 -11.02 24.46 -0.46
C LEU A 39 -10.13 23.29 -0.88
N SER A 40 -10.34 22.72 -2.07
CA SER A 40 -9.56 21.60 -2.59
C SER A 40 -8.07 21.93 -2.82
N ARG A 41 -7.73 23.23 -2.91
CA ARG A 41 -6.35 23.71 -3.14
C ARG A 41 -5.68 24.24 -1.88
N LEU A 42 -6.34 24.17 -0.72
CA LEU A 42 -5.77 24.65 0.53
C LEU A 42 -4.76 23.65 1.10
N PRO A 43 -3.66 24.12 1.71
CA PRO A 43 -2.81 23.29 2.54
C PRO A 43 -3.61 22.66 3.68
N ALA A 44 -3.19 21.48 4.14
CA ALA A 44 -3.94 20.68 5.11
C ALA A 44 -4.32 21.45 6.39
N LEU A 45 -3.44 22.30 6.92
CA LEU A 45 -3.72 23.11 8.11
C LEU A 45 -4.80 24.19 7.87
N SER A 46 -4.70 24.90 6.75
CA SER A 46 -5.69 25.90 6.35
C SER A 46 -7.03 25.24 6.05
N PHE A 47 -7.00 24.07 5.41
CA PHE A 47 -8.17 23.25 5.14
C PHE A 47 -8.86 22.77 6.42
N ALA A 48 -8.10 22.32 7.43
CA ALA A 48 -8.65 21.93 8.72
C ALA A 48 -9.34 23.10 9.42
N SER A 49 -8.74 24.31 9.37
CA SER A 49 -9.38 25.53 9.89
C SER A 49 -10.66 25.87 9.13
N ALA A 50 -10.65 25.74 7.80
CA ALA A 50 -11.82 25.98 6.95
C ALA A 50 -12.98 25.03 7.28
N ALA A 51 -12.70 23.76 7.57
CA ALA A 51 -13.71 22.77 7.96
C ALA A 51 -14.46 23.12 9.26
N CYS A 52 -13.93 24.05 10.08
CA CYS A 52 -14.52 24.49 11.35
C CYS A 52 -15.31 25.80 11.23
N VAL A 53 -15.36 26.45 10.05
CA VAL A 53 -15.99 27.77 9.88
C VAL A 53 -17.52 27.70 9.97
N SER A 54 -18.14 26.72 9.32
CA SER A 54 -19.60 26.54 9.31
C SER A 54 -20.00 25.10 8.95
N LYS A 55 -21.27 24.73 9.19
CA LYS A 55 -21.80 23.42 8.77
C LYS A 55 -21.71 23.19 7.26
N SER A 56 -21.95 24.23 6.44
CA SER A 56 -21.86 24.14 4.98
C SER A 56 -20.41 23.90 4.53
N TRP A 57 -19.45 24.65 5.08
CA TRP A 57 -18.03 24.44 4.78
C TRP A 57 -17.56 23.06 5.23
N ASN A 58 -18.01 22.61 6.41
CA ASN A 58 -17.72 21.28 6.91
C ASN A 58 -18.24 20.18 5.97
N GLN A 59 -19.46 20.34 5.43
CA GLN A 59 -20.02 19.39 4.46
C GLN A 59 -19.19 19.33 3.17
N ILE A 60 -18.75 20.47 2.64
CA ILE A 60 -17.90 20.53 1.44
C ILE A 60 -16.52 19.92 1.74
N CYS A 61 -15.92 20.24 2.89
CA CYS A 61 -14.67 19.64 3.32
C CYS A 61 -14.78 18.12 3.48
N SER A 62 -15.89 17.62 4.03
CA SER A 62 -16.18 16.18 4.14
C SER A 62 -16.36 15.53 2.77
N ARG A 63 -16.89 16.24 1.76
CA ARG A 63 -16.94 15.76 0.38
C ARG A 63 -15.54 15.67 -0.23
N ILE A 64 -14.68 16.64 0.00
CA ILE A 64 -13.27 16.63 -0.45
C ILE A 64 -12.51 15.47 0.22
N LEU A 65 -12.71 15.28 1.53
CA LEU A 65 -12.14 14.17 2.31
C LEU A 65 -13.02 12.91 2.28
N SER A 66 -13.84 12.71 1.25
CA SER A 66 -14.64 11.47 1.12
C SER A 66 -13.82 10.30 0.58
N ARG A 67 -12.70 10.59 -0.09
CA ARG A 67 -11.84 9.59 -0.72
C ARG A 67 -10.56 9.37 0.06
N PRO A 68 -10.06 8.12 0.12
CA PRO A 68 -8.77 7.87 0.73
C PRO A 68 -7.66 8.56 -0.06
N LYS A 69 -6.56 8.84 0.63
CA LYS A 69 -5.39 9.49 0.05
C LYS A 69 -4.13 9.03 0.76
N LEU A 70 -3.11 8.68 -0.01
CA LEU A 70 -1.75 8.52 0.49
C LEU A 70 -0.92 9.73 0.02
N ALA A 71 -0.07 10.27 0.89
CA ALA A 71 0.90 11.29 0.53
C ALA A 71 2.28 10.84 1.01
N SER A 72 3.27 10.80 0.11
CA SER A 72 4.65 10.47 0.43
C SER A 72 5.61 11.51 -0.12
N ALA A 73 6.69 11.78 0.60
CA ALA A 73 7.76 12.65 0.16
C ALA A 73 9.09 12.23 0.79
N LEU A 74 10.18 12.45 0.05
CA LEU A 74 11.55 12.15 0.45
C LEU A 74 12.41 13.42 0.46
N SER A 75 13.32 13.56 1.42
CA SER A 75 14.34 14.61 1.44
C SER A 75 15.69 14.01 1.84
N LEU A 76 16.74 14.45 1.14
CA LEU A 76 18.15 14.09 1.42
C LEU A 76 18.92 15.26 2.06
N HIS A 77 18.22 16.28 2.54
CA HIS A 77 18.86 17.46 3.13
C HIS A 77 19.62 17.05 4.41
N PRO A 78 20.91 17.39 4.57
CA PRO A 78 21.73 16.91 5.70
C PRO A 78 21.32 17.45 7.07
N SER A 79 20.65 18.62 7.11
CA SER A 79 20.06 19.15 8.33
C SER A 79 18.71 18.49 8.68
N PRO A 80 18.56 17.87 9.87
CA PRO A 80 17.31 17.24 10.33
C PRO A 80 16.09 18.18 10.27
N LYS A 81 16.27 19.45 10.64
CA LYS A 81 15.15 20.42 10.69
C LYS A 81 14.69 20.82 9.30
N ALA A 82 15.62 20.99 8.36
CA ALA A 82 15.30 21.35 6.99
C ALA A 82 14.66 20.16 6.27
N ALA A 83 15.23 18.96 6.42
CA ALA A 83 14.68 17.73 5.85
C ALA A 83 13.24 17.48 6.32
N VAL A 84 12.98 17.58 7.63
CA VAL A 84 11.61 17.45 8.17
C VAL A 84 10.69 18.56 7.65
N LYS A 85 11.19 19.78 7.46
CA LYS A 85 10.37 20.89 6.95
C LYS A 85 9.94 20.61 5.51
N GLU A 86 10.88 20.30 4.61
CA GLU A 86 10.61 20.00 3.20
C GLU A 86 9.57 18.89 3.05
N VAL A 87 9.78 17.81 3.81
CA VAL A 87 8.97 16.60 3.72
C VAL A 87 7.55 16.83 4.28
N ILE A 88 7.41 17.61 5.38
CA ILE A 88 6.11 18.00 5.96
C ILE A 88 5.36 18.96 5.04
N GLU A 89 6.04 19.97 4.49
CA GLU A 89 5.42 20.95 3.59
C GLU A 89 4.89 20.25 2.35
N LYS A 90 5.61 19.26 1.81
CA LYS A 90 5.14 18.50 0.66
C LYS A 90 3.94 17.61 0.96
N VAL A 91 3.96 16.81 2.03
CA VAL A 91 2.82 15.89 2.33
C VAL A 91 1.57 16.62 2.79
N LEU A 92 1.70 17.84 3.32
CA LEU A 92 0.57 18.69 3.75
C LEU A 92 0.22 19.80 2.75
N ALA A 93 0.81 19.79 1.55
CA ALA A 93 0.56 20.80 0.52
C ALA A 93 -0.89 20.82 0.03
N GLU A 94 -1.55 19.66 0.07
CA GLU A 94 -2.94 19.48 -0.33
C GLU A 94 -3.80 19.04 0.87
N PRO A 95 -5.14 19.15 0.78
CA PRO A 95 -6.03 18.67 1.84
C PRO A 95 -5.80 17.20 2.15
N ILE A 96 -5.46 16.91 3.40
CA ILE A 96 -5.34 15.56 3.95
C ILE A 96 -5.59 15.60 5.46
N ARG A 97 -6.29 14.59 5.99
CA ARG A 97 -6.46 14.39 7.43
C ARG A 97 -5.69 13.13 7.84
N PRO A 98 -4.57 13.23 8.56
CA PRO A 98 -3.78 12.05 8.91
C PRO A 98 -4.59 11.05 9.76
N HIS A 99 -4.66 9.79 9.32
CA HIS A 99 -5.10 8.65 10.13
C HIS A 99 -3.91 7.83 10.63
N PHE A 100 -2.80 7.83 9.88
CA PHE A 100 -1.54 7.25 10.33
C PHE A 100 -0.36 7.99 9.68
N VAL A 101 0.81 7.85 10.30
CA VAL A 101 2.07 8.39 9.80
C VAL A 101 3.15 7.30 9.90
N VAL A 102 3.90 7.12 8.83
CA VAL A 102 5.11 6.29 8.81
C VAL A 102 6.26 7.17 8.33
N ALA A 103 7.36 7.20 9.09
CA ALA A 103 8.58 7.89 8.69
C ALA A 103 9.76 6.91 8.67
N ASN A 104 10.59 6.98 7.65
CA ASN A 104 11.80 6.17 7.53
C ASN A 104 12.99 7.13 7.38
N ILE A 105 14.04 6.93 8.18
CA ILE A 105 15.20 7.81 8.21
C ILE A 105 16.50 7.04 8.06
N GLY A 106 17.54 7.74 7.59
CA GLY A 106 18.90 7.21 7.60
C GLY A 106 19.55 7.27 8.97
N SER A 107 20.59 6.46 9.16
CA SER A 107 21.36 6.39 10.41
C SER A 107 22.04 7.71 10.80
N GLY A 108 22.17 8.66 9.86
CA GLY A 108 22.66 10.01 10.12
C GLY A 108 21.75 10.88 10.98
N PHE A 109 20.47 10.51 11.12
CA PHE A 109 19.51 11.25 11.94
C PHE A 109 19.23 10.54 13.27
N ARG A 110 19.20 11.34 14.35
CA ARG A 110 18.74 10.84 15.66
C ARG A 110 17.22 10.63 15.64
N LEU A 111 16.78 9.37 15.71
CA LEU A 111 15.37 8.94 15.77
C LEU A 111 14.51 9.84 16.67
N TYR A 112 14.90 9.99 17.94
CA TYR A 112 14.14 10.78 18.91
C TYR A 112 14.00 12.26 18.52
N GLY A 113 15.05 12.83 17.92
CA GLY A 113 15.04 14.21 17.46
C GLY A 113 14.03 14.44 16.34
N ILE A 114 14.04 13.56 15.33
CA ILE A 114 13.08 13.61 14.21
C ILE A 114 11.65 13.33 14.70
N PHE A 115 11.48 12.30 15.54
CA PHE A 115 10.19 11.94 16.11
C PHE A 115 9.50 13.13 16.79
N LYS A 116 10.24 13.89 17.58
CA LYS A 116 9.73 15.11 18.25
C LYS A 116 9.37 16.22 17.26
N LEU A 117 10.18 16.42 16.22
CA LEU A 117 9.91 17.45 15.21
C LEU A 117 8.63 17.16 14.42
N ILE A 118 8.43 15.91 13.99
CA ILE A 118 7.24 15.47 13.25
C ILE A 118 6.01 15.50 14.15
N SER A 119 6.11 14.97 15.38
CA SER A 119 5.01 14.94 16.34
C SER A 119 4.48 16.34 16.67
N LYS A 120 5.36 17.35 16.71
CA LYS A 120 4.97 18.75 16.92
C LYS A 120 4.13 19.31 15.76
N LYS A 121 4.28 18.78 14.55
CA LYS A 121 3.61 19.27 13.32
C LYS A 121 2.34 18.50 12.97
N LEU A 122 2.29 17.19 13.20
CA LEU A 122 1.18 16.32 12.79
C LEU A 122 0.17 16.01 13.92
N GLY A 123 0.37 16.57 15.12
CA GLY A 123 -0.51 16.38 16.27
C GLY A 123 -0.16 15.15 17.11
N SER A 124 -0.71 15.08 18.34
CA SER A 124 -0.43 14.03 19.32
C SER A 124 -1.21 12.73 19.09
N ASN A 125 -2.41 12.81 18.53
CA ASN A 125 -3.38 11.70 18.57
C ASN A 125 -3.27 10.75 17.37
N VAL A 126 -2.39 11.04 16.41
CA VAL A 126 -2.24 10.23 15.20
C VAL A 126 -1.21 9.13 15.47
N PRO A 127 -1.56 7.85 15.25
CA PRO A 127 -0.60 6.75 15.29
C PRO A 127 0.59 7.05 14.38
N PHE A 128 1.78 6.92 14.94
CA PHE A 128 3.01 7.33 14.27
C PHE A 128 4.10 6.31 14.53
N ILE A 129 4.68 5.75 13.46
CA ILE A 129 5.87 4.92 13.53
C ILE A 129 7.00 5.62 12.79
N ILE A 130 8.18 5.67 13.40
CA ILE A 130 9.41 6.07 12.75
C ILE A 130 10.40 4.93 12.84
N SER A 131 11.06 4.58 11.73
CA SER A 131 12.14 3.59 11.74
C SER A 131 13.40 4.07 11.03
N THR A 132 14.54 3.50 11.38
CA THR A 132 15.76 3.57 10.57
C THR A 132 15.78 2.41 9.59
N SER A 133 16.05 2.70 8.32
CA SER A 133 16.19 1.71 7.27
C SER A 133 17.59 1.76 6.65
N SER A 134 17.95 0.77 5.84
CA SER A 134 19.20 0.73 5.04
C SER A 134 19.09 1.54 3.75
N GLY A 135 17.96 2.21 3.54
CA GLY A 135 17.72 3.09 2.42
C GLY A 135 16.24 3.47 2.33
N ILE A 136 15.95 4.46 1.49
CA ILE A 136 14.62 5.01 1.30
C ILE A 136 14.31 5.14 -0.19
N ILE A 137 13.05 4.97 -0.54
CA ILE A 137 12.55 4.92 -1.91
C ILE A 137 11.31 5.81 -2.00
N GLY A 138 11.29 6.75 -2.93
CA GLY A 138 10.15 7.63 -3.11
C GLY A 138 10.45 8.83 -4.01
N ARG A 139 9.55 9.81 -3.99
CA ARG A 139 9.72 11.05 -4.75
C ARG A 139 10.32 12.16 -3.89
N ASP A 140 11.30 12.85 -4.44
CA ASP A 140 11.93 14.00 -3.83
C ASP A 140 10.91 15.13 -3.59
N ALA A 141 10.94 15.70 -2.39
CA ALA A 141 10.00 16.74 -1.96
C ALA A 141 10.10 18.00 -2.83
N LEU A 142 11.30 18.33 -3.32
CA LEU A 142 11.57 19.53 -4.10
C LEU A 142 11.59 19.23 -5.61
N THR A 143 12.28 18.18 -6.05
CA THR A 143 12.45 17.90 -7.49
C THR A 143 11.34 17.04 -8.08
N HIS A 144 10.54 16.35 -7.25
CA HIS A 144 9.51 15.37 -7.64
C HIS A 144 10.03 14.15 -8.42
N GLU A 145 11.35 14.06 -8.57
CA GLU A 145 12.02 12.91 -9.17
C GLU A 145 11.91 11.70 -8.27
N PHE A 146 11.72 10.55 -8.89
CA PHE A 146 11.76 9.27 -8.20
C PHE A 146 13.20 8.86 -7.93
N LYS A 147 13.50 8.47 -6.68
CA LYS A 147 14.83 8.09 -6.23
C LYS A 147 14.78 6.87 -5.32
N GLU A 148 15.63 5.90 -5.60
CA GLU A 148 16.07 4.84 -4.70
C GLU A 148 17.41 5.23 -4.10
N VAL A 149 17.42 5.53 -2.81
CA VAL A 149 18.61 5.94 -2.09
C VAL A 149 18.98 4.85 -1.12
N LYS A 150 19.97 4.05 -1.52
CA LYS A 150 20.53 2.99 -0.70
C LYS A 150 21.72 3.53 0.09
N TRP A 151 21.81 3.14 1.35
CA TRP A 151 22.88 3.49 2.25
C TRP A 151 23.84 2.31 2.45
N GLY A 152 25.09 2.63 2.81
CA GLY A 152 26.09 1.62 3.16
C GLY A 152 25.62 0.74 4.32
N ASP A 153 26.06 -0.52 4.30
CA ASP A 153 25.54 -1.60 5.14
C ASP A 153 25.51 -1.21 6.63
N VAL A 154 24.32 -1.26 7.25
CA VAL A 154 24.13 -1.09 8.70
C VAL A 154 24.25 -2.46 9.39
N CYS A 155 25.09 -3.35 8.86
CA CYS A 155 25.51 -4.57 9.55
C CYS A 155 26.72 -4.21 10.44
N GLY A 156 26.45 -3.52 11.55
CA GLY A 156 27.37 -3.45 12.67
C GLY A 156 26.84 -4.36 13.76
N ASP A 157 27.41 -5.55 13.86
CA ASP A 157 27.38 -6.36 15.06
C ASP A 157 27.74 -5.48 16.26
N GLY A 158 26.89 -5.53 17.28
CA GLY A 158 27.16 -4.85 18.54
C GLY A 158 28.29 -5.55 19.27
N SER A 159 29.54 -5.28 18.89
CA SER A 159 30.70 -5.52 19.73
C SER A 159 31.82 -4.54 19.40
N ASP A 160 32.21 -3.87 20.47
CA ASP A 160 33.54 -3.36 20.77
C ASP A 160 33.88 -1.90 20.48
N GLU A 161 34.29 -1.31 21.59
CA GLU A 161 34.94 -0.05 21.79
C GLU A 161 36.17 0.12 20.88
N ASN A 162 36.35 1.34 20.39
CA ASN A 162 37.52 1.82 19.64
C ASN A 162 37.79 1.19 18.27
N CYS A 163 37.24 1.81 17.22
CA CYS A 163 38.10 2.26 16.12
C CYS A 163 37.53 3.50 15.44
N SER A 164 38.25 4.61 15.61
CA SER A 164 37.96 5.93 15.09
C SER A 164 38.30 6.06 13.60
N ILE A 165 37.32 5.83 12.73
CA ILE A 165 37.14 6.55 11.46
C ILE A 165 35.62 6.69 11.25
N PRO A 166 35.02 7.90 11.27
CA PRO A 166 33.61 8.02 10.88
C PRO A 166 33.50 7.58 9.42
N ALA A 167 32.65 6.58 9.13
CA ALA A 167 32.32 6.24 7.76
C ALA A 167 32.02 7.53 6.98
N LYS A 168 32.69 7.74 5.85
CA LYS A 168 32.67 9.00 5.09
C LYS A 168 31.26 9.41 4.63
N ASP A 169 30.31 8.49 4.64
CA ASP A 169 28.94 8.74 4.19
C ASP A 169 27.98 8.59 5.37
N VAL A 170 27.76 9.69 6.08
CA VAL A 170 26.66 9.75 7.04
C VAL A 170 25.36 9.75 6.25
N ASN A 171 24.55 8.72 6.46
CA ASN A 171 23.31 8.47 5.73
C ASN A 171 22.22 9.47 6.15
N TYR A 172 22.19 10.64 5.51
CA TYR A 172 21.16 11.64 5.74
C TYR A 172 20.01 11.46 4.75
N GLY A 173 18.83 11.23 5.29
CA GLY A 173 17.61 11.22 4.50
C GLY A 173 16.39 10.88 5.34
N ILE A 174 15.25 11.34 4.88
CA ILE A 174 13.94 11.08 5.47
C ILE A 174 12.93 10.83 4.36
N LEU A 175 12.15 9.78 4.53
CA LEU A 175 10.91 9.51 3.81
C LEU A 175 9.77 9.66 4.80
N LEU A 176 8.78 10.49 4.48
CA LEU A 176 7.57 10.65 5.27
C LEU A 176 6.36 10.23 4.45
N THR A 177 5.54 9.36 5.04
CA THR A 177 4.29 8.90 4.46
C THR A 177 3.14 9.20 5.41
N VAL A 178 2.12 9.87 4.90
CA VAL A 178 0.89 10.23 5.61
C VAL A 178 -0.29 9.60 4.89
N GLY A 179 -1.06 8.79 5.60
CA GLY A 179 -2.24 8.15 5.05
C GLY A 179 -3.53 8.69 5.64
N PHE A 180 -4.47 9.00 4.76
CA PHE A 180 -5.87 9.24 5.06
C PHE A 180 -6.70 8.08 4.50
N VAL A 181 -7.18 7.23 5.41
CA VAL A 181 -7.90 5.99 5.07
C VAL A 181 -9.29 6.00 5.72
N PRO A 182 -10.25 6.79 5.19
CA PRO A 182 -11.60 6.85 5.73
C PRO A 182 -12.30 5.49 5.57
N GLY A 183 -13.00 5.04 6.62
CA GLY A 183 -13.58 3.71 6.71
C GLY A 183 -12.66 2.64 7.34
N LEU A 184 -11.41 3.00 7.66
CA LEU A 184 -10.51 2.19 8.47
C LEU A 184 -10.13 2.94 9.75
N LYS A 185 -9.92 2.20 10.85
CA LYS A 185 -9.24 2.66 12.05
C LYS A 185 -7.84 2.09 12.09
N VAL A 186 -6.87 2.93 12.43
CA VAL A 186 -5.46 2.56 12.49
C VAL A 186 -4.91 2.82 13.88
N ASP A 187 -4.11 1.90 14.40
CA ASP A 187 -3.36 2.10 15.65
C ASP A 187 -2.05 1.29 15.65
N ALA A 188 -1.10 1.71 16.47
CA ALA A 188 0.18 1.04 16.66
C ALA A 188 0.14 0.14 17.92
N ILE A 189 0.45 -1.14 17.75
CA ILE A 189 0.46 -2.13 18.84
C ILE A 189 1.88 -2.71 18.97
N PRO A 190 2.54 -2.58 20.13
CA PRO A 190 3.88 -3.11 20.33
C PRO A 190 3.89 -4.59 20.69
N LEU A 191 4.88 -5.31 20.18
CA LEU A 191 5.31 -6.59 20.71
C LEU A 191 6.27 -6.33 21.89
N LEU A 192 5.88 -6.79 23.07
CA LEU A 192 6.59 -6.53 24.30
C LEU A 192 7.31 -7.77 24.81
N ARG A 193 8.46 -7.55 25.47
CA ARG A 193 9.19 -8.57 26.21
C ARG A 193 9.46 -8.13 27.64
N SER A 194 9.30 -9.07 28.56
CA SER A 194 9.54 -8.85 29.99
C SER A 194 10.99 -8.48 30.27
N THR A 195 11.22 -7.51 31.16
CA THR A 195 12.57 -7.23 31.69
C THR A 195 13.00 -8.22 32.78
N LYS A 196 12.06 -8.97 33.37
CA LYS A 196 12.33 -10.01 34.37
C LYS A 196 12.71 -11.32 33.69
N GLU A 197 13.64 -12.06 34.28
CA GLU A 197 14.01 -13.39 33.79
C GLU A 197 12.98 -14.46 34.17
N PRO A 198 12.65 -15.41 33.26
CA PRO A 198 13.12 -15.50 31.87
C PRO A 198 12.52 -14.39 30.98
N ARG A 199 13.35 -13.82 30.10
CA ARG A 199 12.96 -12.70 29.21
C ARG A 199 12.08 -13.21 28.06
N GLU A 200 10.84 -13.53 28.38
CA GLU A 200 9.87 -14.09 27.45
C GLU A 200 9.20 -12.99 26.61
N VAL A 201 9.10 -13.26 25.31
CA VAL A 201 8.32 -12.45 24.37
C VAL A 201 6.84 -12.72 24.63
N LEU A 202 6.06 -11.66 24.84
CA LEU A 202 4.64 -11.75 25.16
C LEU A 202 3.79 -11.93 23.89
N LEU A 203 4.04 -13.02 23.16
CA LEU A 203 3.43 -13.28 21.85
C LEU A 203 1.90 -13.45 21.93
N ASP A 204 1.41 -14.26 22.87
CA ASP A 204 -0.03 -14.48 23.04
C ASP A 204 -0.76 -13.18 23.37
N LYS A 205 -0.16 -12.37 24.24
CA LYS A 205 -0.67 -11.04 24.58
C LYS A 205 -0.69 -10.13 23.35
N PHE A 206 0.36 -10.15 22.53
CA PHE A 206 0.41 -9.34 21.31
C PHE A 206 -0.68 -9.71 20.32
N ILE A 207 -0.90 -11.00 20.06
CA ILE A 207 -1.98 -11.49 19.19
C ILE A 207 -3.36 -11.10 19.76
N MET A 208 -3.53 -11.22 21.07
CA MET A 208 -4.76 -10.82 21.77
C MET A 208 -4.99 -9.32 21.68
N ASP A 209 -3.97 -8.48 21.94
CA ASP A 209 -4.05 -7.02 21.84
C ASP A 209 -4.47 -6.57 20.42
N ILE A 210 -3.99 -7.26 19.36
CA ILE A 210 -4.42 -7.03 17.98
C ILE A 210 -5.90 -7.39 17.79
N LYS A 211 -6.33 -8.56 18.26
CA LYS A 211 -7.72 -9.01 18.13
C LYS A 211 -8.68 -8.13 18.92
N ASP A 212 -8.32 -7.75 20.14
CA ASP A 212 -9.10 -6.89 21.02
C ASP A 212 -9.23 -5.48 20.45
N TYR A 213 -8.12 -4.90 19.96
CA TYR A 213 -8.18 -3.63 19.25
C TYR A 213 -9.11 -3.72 18.05
N THR A 214 -8.95 -4.74 17.21
CA THR A 214 -9.77 -4.90 16.00
C THR A 214 -11.24 -5.06 16.37
N ALA A 215 -11.58 -5.88 17.37
CA ALA A 215 -12.95 -6.07 17.85
C ALA A 215 -13.54 -4.80 18.48
N SER A 216 -12.71 -3.92 19.07
CA SER A 216 -13.20 -2.68 19.67
C SER A 216 -13.66 -1.65 18.61
N VAL A 217 -12.96 -1.60 17.47
CA VAL A 217 -13.18 -0.63 16.39
C VAL A 217 -13.97 -1.19 15.21
N SER A 218 -13.96 -2.51 15.04
CA SER A 218 -14.62 -3.24 13.96
C SER A 218 -15.71 -4.16 14.51
N GLY A 219 -16.63 -4.59 13.64
CA GLY A 219 -17.54 -5.70 13.93
C GLY A 219 -16.88 -7.09 13.84
N CYS A 220 -15.56 -7.16 13.65
CA CYS A 220 -14.80 -8.41 13.51
C CYS A 220 -13.50 -8.39 14.34
N THR A 221 -12.96 -9.57 14.64
CA THR A 221 -11.70 -9.75 15.39
C THR A 221 -10.45 -9.70 14.52
N PHE A 222 -10.60 -9.67 13.19
CA PHE A 222 -9.48 -9.75 12.24
C PHE A 222 -9.24 -8.43 11.51
N PRO A 223 -7.98 -7.95 11.46
CA PRO A 223 -7.64 -6.74 10.72
C PRO A 223 -7.58 -7.00 9.21
N VAL A 224 -7.73 -5.94 8.44
CA VAL A 224 -7.59 -5.96 6.97
C VAL A 224 -6.10 -6.05 6.58
N GLY A 225 -5.23 -5.37 7.34
CA GLY A 225 -3.79 -5.37 7.09
C GLY A 225 -2.98 -5.13 8.35
N ILE A 226 -1.76 -5.64 8.36
CA ILE A 226 -0.76 -5.51 9.41
C ILE A 226 0.54 -5.06 8.74
N MET A 227 1.08 -3.93 9.18
CA MET A 227 2.41 -3.47 8.76
C MET A 227 3.36 -3.48 9.95
N MET A 228 4.40 -4.31 9.90
CA MET A 228 5.25 -4.63 11.05
C MET A 228 6.66 -4.07 10.90
N PHE A 229 7.24 -3.61 12.02
CA PHE A 229 8.61 -3.12 12.11
C PHE A 229 9.30 -3.76 13.32
N GLY A 230 10.33 -4.56 13.08
CA GLY A 230 11.14 -5.22 14.12
C GLY A 230 12.40 -4.43 14.49
N ASP A 231 12.93 -4.71 15.68
CA ASP A 231 14.18 -4.11 16.19
C ASP A 231 15.45 -4.86 15.76
N GLY A 232 15.29 -6.04 15.13
CA GLY A 232 16.36 -6.94 14.73
C GLY A 232 17.08 -7.67 15.88
N LEU A 233 16.66 -7.52 17.14
CA LEU A 233 17.30 -8.14 18.30
C LEU A 233 16.81 -9.56 18.57
N ILE A 234 15.60 -9.89 18.12
CA ILE A 234 15.00 -11.21 18.28
C ILE A 234 14.67 -11.83 16.92
N ASN A 235 14.63 -13.17 16.88
CA ASN A 235 14.17 -13.87 15.69
C ASN A 235 12.67 -13.64 15.49
N MET A 236 12.30 -12.87 14.47
CA MET A 236 10.90 -12.55 14.16
C MET A 236 10.15 -13.72 13.51
N LYS A 237 10.84 -14.74 12.98
CA LYS A 237 10.21 -15.85 12.25
C LYS A 237 9.05 -16.51 13.01
N PRO A 238 9.22 -16.94 14.29
CA PRO A 238 8.15 -17.59 15.04
C PRO A 238 6.96 -16.66 15.31
N ILE A 239 7.21 -15.35 15.39
CA ILE A 239 6.18 -14.33 15.63
C ILE A 239 5.34 -14.15 14.36
N ILE A 240 5.99 -14.05 13.20
CA ILE A 240 5.31 -13.95 11.91
C ILE A 240 4.53 -15.24 11.61
N ASP A 241 5.10 -16.41 11.91
CA ASP A 241 4.41 -17.71 11.75
C ASP A 241 3.17 -17.80 12.65
N ALA A 242 3.26 -17.34 13.90
CA ALA A 242 2.12 -17.30 14.81
C ALA A 242 1.03 -16.32 14.35
N LEU A 243 1.42 -15.18 13.76
CA LEU A 243 0.48 -14.23 13.14
C LEU A 243 -0.18 -14.84 11.90
N ASP A 244 0.56 -15.49 11.01
CA ASP A 244 0.02 -16.16 9.83
C ASP A 244 -0.97 -17.26 10.21
N TYR A 245 -0.67 -18.04 11.25
CA TYR A 245 -1.59 -19.05 11.79
C TYR A 245 -2.85 -18.44 12.42
N SER A 246 -2.70 -17.31 13.13
CA SER A 246 -3.78 -16.71 13.91
C SER A 246 -4.74 -15.83 13.12
N MET A 247 -4.39 -15.47 11.89
CA MET A 247 -5.11 -14.51 11.04
C MET A 247 -5.62 -15.19 9.76
N PRO A 248 -6.82 -14.80 9.25
CA PRO A 248 -7.37 -15.36 8.02
C PRO A 248 -6.49 -14.99 6.81
N MET A 249 -6.59 -15.75 5.71
CA MET A 249 -5.73 -15.59 4.54
C MET A 249 -5.83 -14.20 3.89
N GLU A 250 -6.97 -13.54 4.06
CA GLU A 250 -7.27 -12.22 3.54
C GLU A 250 -6.53 -11.09 4.28
N THR A 251 -6.04 -11.34 5.50
CA THR A 251 -5.26 -10.36 6.26
C THR A 251 -3.86 -10.26 5.66
N VAL A 252 -3.54 -9.10 5.09
CA VAL A 252 -2.21 -8.83 4.55
C VAL A 252 -1.22 -8.56 5.68
N ILE A 253 -0.03 -9.15 5.63
CA ILE A 253 1.06 -8.88 6.57
C ILE A 253 2.30 -8.49 5.76
N VAL A 254 2.82 -7.29 5.99
CA VAL A 254 4.05 -6.80 5.36
C VAL A 254 4.91 -6.08 6.38
N GLY A 255 6.18 -5.83 6.06
CA GLY A 255 7.03 -5.07 6.97
C GLY A 255 8.52 -5.24 6.79
N ASP A 256 9.23 -4.78 7.80
CA ASP A 256 10.68 -4.86 7.93
C ASP A 256 11.03 -5.58 9.24
N GLU A 257 11.78 -6.67 9.13
CA GLU A 257 12.28 -7.45 10.26
C GLU A 257 13.32 -6.68 11.09
N ARG A 258 14.16 -5.89 10.43
CA ARG A 258 15.42 -5.38 11.02
C ARG A 258 15.56 -3.88 10.82
N GLY A 259 15.16 -3.14 11.84
CA GLY A 259 15.42 -1.71 11.94
C GLY A 259 15.57 -1.25 13.39
N ARG A 260 15.63 0.06 13.61
CA ARG A 260 15.37 0.66 14.93
C ARG A 260 14.13 1.50 14.79
N PHE A 261 13.22 1.44 15.75
CA PHE A 261 11.97 2.18 15.65
C PHE A 261 11.63 2.94 16.93
N LEU A 262 10.79 3.96 16.76
CA LEU A 262 9.97 4.54 17.81
C LEU A 262 8.53 4.55 17.31
N TYR A 263 7.59 4.47 18.23
CA TYR A 263 6.19 4.51 17.87
C TYR A 263 5.38 5.33 18.86
N ARG A 264 4.19 5.70 18.41
CA ARG A 264 3.11 6.28 19.20
C ARG A 264 1.81 5.64 18.77
N SER A 265 1.11 5.08 19.73
CA SER A 265 -0.28 4.65 19.63
C SER A 265 -1.22 5.82 19.93
N GLY A 266 -2.42 5.76 19.35
CA GLY A 266 -3.52 6.64 19.75
C GLY A 266 -4.01 6.35 21.17
N ASN A 267 -3.68 5.19 21.74
CA ASN A 267 -3.91 4.84 23.12
C ASN A 267 -2.64 5.03 23.97
N GLU A 268 -2.68 6.00 24.88
CA GLU A 268 -1.56 6.33 25.76
C GLU A 268 -1.07 5.15 26.60
N SER A 269 -1.95 4.20 26.95
CA SER A 269 -1.53 3.02 27.73
C SER A 269 -0.60 2.08 26.93
N ARG A 270 -0.58 2.18 25.60
CA ARG A 270 0.26 1.38 24.70
C ARG A 270 1.60 2.06 24.39
N ASN A 271 1.79 3.33 24.78
CA ASN A 271 3.03 4.07 24.58
C ASN A 271 4.09 3.65 25.62
N VAL A 272 4.66 2.45 25.45
CA VAL A 272 5.58 1.84 26.44
C VAL A 272 7.06 2.05 26.08
N CYS A 273 7.34 2.72 24.96
CA CYS A 273 8.71 2.97 24.49
C CYS A 273 9.54 3.74 25.55
N GLY A 274 10.58 3.10 26.09
CA GLY A 274 11.43 3.65 27.17
C GLY A 274 10.95 3.35 28.59
N SER A 275 9.94 2.49 28.78
CA SER A 275 9.53 2.04 30.12
C SER A 275 10.60 1.13 30.75
N ALA A 276 10.79 1.23 32.07
CA ALA A 276 11.70 0.34 32.81
C ALA A 276 11.20 -1.11 32.94
N LYS A 277 9.96 -1.40 32.51
CA LYS A 277 9.28 -2.68 32.77
C LYS A 277 9.27 -3.64 31.60
N ASN A 278 9.27 -3.15 30.35
CA ASN A 278 9.20 -3.97 29.15
C ASN A 278 10.06 -3.38 28.03
N PHE A 279 10.72 -4.25 27.27
CA PHE A 279 11.32 -3.90 25.98
C PHE A 279 10.25 -3.99 24.87
N SER A 280 10.38 -3.16 23.83
CA SER A 280 9.55 -3.25 22.62
C SER A 280 10.42 -3.84 21.51
N ASP A 281 10.20 -5.13 21.20
CA ASP A 281 11.02 -5.83 20.21
C ASP A 281 10.48 -5.63 18.78
N ALA A 282 9.19 -5.33 18.64
CA ALA A 282 8.57 -4.93 17.38
C ALA A 282 7.36 -4.02 17.60
N VAL A 283 6.88 -3.38 16.54
CA VAL A 283 5.60 -2.68 16.50
C VAL A 283 4.84 -3.01 15.24
N ALA A 284 3.53 -3.21 15.36
CA ALA A 284 2.62 -3.43 14.24
C ALA A 284 1.62 -2.28 14.12
N LEU A 285 1.53 -1.70 12.93
CA LEU A 285 0.47 -0.79 12.54
C LEU A 285 -0.72 -1.61 12.02
N ILE A 286 -1.83 -1.55 12.74
CA ILE A 286 -3.01 -2.40 12.49
C ILE A 286 -4.08 -1.61 11.76
N PHE A 287 -4.52 -2.12 10.61
CA PHE A 287 -5.59 -1.55 9.81
C PHE A 287 -6.88 -2.36 10.01
N ALA A 288 -7.83 -1.84 10.78
CA ALA A 288 -9.10 -2.49 11.07
C ALA A 288 -10.26 -1.74 10.40
N ARG A 289 -11.35 -2.46 10.05
CA ARG A 289 -12.55 -1.81 9.48
C ARG A 289 -13.22 -0.93 10.52
N ASP A 290 -13.68 0.24 10.12
CA ASP A 290 -14.45 1.11 10.98
C ASP A 290 -15.90 0.62 11.02
N LYS A 291 -16.39 0.20 12.19
CA LYS A 291 -17.80 -0.20 12.35
C LYS A 291 -18.76 0.97 12.18
N ASP A 292 -18.29 2.19 12.44
CA ASP A 292 -19.06 3.44 12.33
C ASP A 292 -18.92 4.07 10.93
N LYS A 293 -18.47 3.28 9.95
CA LYS A 293 -18.30 3.70 8.56
C LYS A 293 -19.64 4.19 7.98
N PRO A 294 -19.71 5.41 7.41
CA PRO A 294 -20.93 5.95 6.82
C PRO A 294 -21.45 5.09 5.66
N SER A 295 -22.77 4.92 5.57
CA SER A 295 -23.46 4.30 4.43
C SER A 295 -23.15 5.08 3.14
N GLY A 296 -22.52 4.42 2.16
CA GLY A 296 -22.08 5.03 0.89
C GLY A 296 -20.57 5.24 0.75
N MET A 297 -19.78 4.97 1.80
CA MET A 297 -18.32 5.00 1.72
C MET A 297 -17.77 3.70 1.12
N GLY A 298 -16.86 3.80 0.15
CA GLY A 298 -16.26 2.65 -0.53
C GLY A 298 -15.33 1.83 0.38
N ASP A 299 -14.87 0.68 -0.11
CA ASP A 299 -13.94 -0.18 0.61
C ASP A 299 -12.50 0.06 0.20
N ILE A 300 -11.62 0.14 1.20
CA ILE A 300 -10.17 0.15 1.01
C ILE A 300 -9.68 -1.29 1.11
N GLN A 301 -8.97 -1.75 0.09
CA GLN A 301 -8.39 -3.09 0.05
C GLN A 301 -6.87 -3.00 -0.04
N PHE A 302 -6.20 -3.80 0.77
CA PHE A 302 -4.78 -4.08 0.64
C PHE A 302 -4.63 -5.25 -0.32
N GLN A 303 -3.93 -5.04 -1.41
CA GLN A 303 -3.63 -6.09 -2.37
C GLN A 303 -2.12 -6.16 -2.53
N ILE A 304 -1.59 -7.38 -2.51
CA ILE A 304 -0.31 -7.65 -3.16
C ILE A 304 -0.66 -7.75 -4.64
N ALA A 305 -0.59 -6.62 -5.34
CA ALA A 305 -1.07 -6.53 -6.70
C ALA A 305 0.01 -6.97 -7.68
N LEU A 306 -0.43 -7.74 -8.68
CA LEU A 306 0.17 -7.80 -10.01
C LEU A 306 -0.79 -7.03 -10.93
N SER A 307 -0.28 -6.03 -11.66
CA SER A 307 -1.07 -5.24 -12.60
C SER A 307 -1.59 -6.14 -13.73
N LYS A 308 -2.90 -6.11 -14.01
CA LYS A 308 -3.48 -6.76 -15.19
C LYS A 308 -3.46 -5.77 -16.35
N GLY A 309 -2.31 -5.68 -17.02
CA GLY A 309 -2.11 -4.81 -18.19
C GLY A 309 -2.56 -5.42 -19.52
N VAL A 310 -3.31 -6.52 -19.51
CA VAL A 310 -3.69 -7.26 -20.72
C VAL A 310 -5.18 -7.62 -20.77
N SER A 311 -5.81 -7.51 -21.94
CA SER A 311 -7.18 -7.94 -22.20
C SER A 311 -7.23 -9.08 -23.21
N THR A 312 -8.24 -9.95 -23.11
CA THR A 312 -8.42 -11.10 -24.00
C THR A 312 -8.89 -10.65 -25.38
N VAL A 313 -8.29 -11.21 -26.43
CA VAL A 313 -8.68 -11.02 -27.82
C VAL A 313 -9.20 -12.35 -28.35
N GLY A 314 -10.42 -12.34 -28.85
CA GLY A 314 -10.98 -13.46 -29.59
C GLY A 314 -11.36 -14.72 -28.84
N PRO A 315 -11.69 -15.78 -29.61
CA PRO A 315 -12.18 -17.03 -29.07
C PRO A 315 -11.06 -17.83 -28.40
N ARG A 316 -11.46 -18.80 -27.59
CA ARG A 316 -10.52 -19.74 -26.97
C ARG A 316 -10.00 -20.73 -28.01
N HIS A 317 -8.70 -20.99 -27.95
CA HIS A 317 -8.01 -21.94 -28.80
C HIS A 317 -7.50 -23.14 -28.01
N LYS A 318 -7.31 -24.26 -28.70
CA LYS A 318 -6.73 -25.49 -28.16
C LYS A 318 -5.50 -25.87 -28.97
N ALA A 319 -4.35 -26.02 -28.30
CA ALA A 319 -3.12 -26.45 -28.94
C ALA A 319 -3.25 -27.89 -29.49
N VAL A 320 -2.82 -28.12 -30.73
CA VAL A 320 -2.95 -29.40 -31.43
C VAL A 320 -1.57 -30.04 -31.60
N SER A 321 -0.66 -29.40 -32.32
CA SER A 321 0.74 -29.80 -32.39
C SER A 321 1.58 -28.82 -31.60
N VAL A 322 2.52 -29.31 -30.78
CA VAL A 322 3.46 -28.45 -30.04
C VAL A 322 4.87 -29.01 -30.17
N LYS A 323 5.82 -28.17 -30.56
CA LYS A 323 7.26 -28.46 -30.64
C LYS A 323 8.00 -27.45 -29.77
N GLU A 324 8.81 -27.93 -28.83
CA GLU A 324 9.62 -27.05 -27.97
C GLU A 324 11.04 -26.93 -28.53
N ASN A 325 11.52 -25.70 -28.70
CA ASN A 325 12.91 -25.40 -29.01
C ASN A 325 13.63 -24.93 -27.73
N ASN A 326 14.29 -25.88 -27.07
CA ASN A 326 15.01 -25.62 -25.81
C ASN A 326 16.24 -24.70 -25.96
N ARG A 327 16.76 -24.48 -27.16
CA ARG A 327 17.94 -23.61 -27.38
C ARG A 327 17.57 -22.13 -27.44
N GLU A 328 16.40 -21.83 -27.99
CA GLU A 328 15.90 -20.46 -28.15
C GLU A 328 14.82 -20.11 -27.13
N HIS A 329 14.53 -21.02 -26.20
CA HIS A 329 13.44 -20.91 -25.23
C HIS A 329 12.12 -20.50 -25.91
N SER A 330 11.77 -21.18 -27.00
CA SER A 330 10.55 -20.92 -27.77
C SER A 330 9.73 -22.20 -27.96
N THR A 331 8.43 -22.03 -28.15
CA THR A 331 7.48 -23.10 -28.44
C THR A 331 6.77 -22.81 -29.74
N TRP A 332 6.65 -23.81 -30.59
CA TRP A 332 6.01 -23.71 -31.90
C TRP A 332 4.74 -24.54 -31.85
N LEU A 333 3.61 -23.96 -32.22
CA LEU A 333 2.34 -24.65 -32.09
C LEU A 333 1.37 -24.40 -33.24
N THR A 334 0.55 -25.39 -33.53
CA THR A 334 -0.70 -25.23 -34.27
C THR A 334 -1.86 -25.35 -33.30
N ALA A 335 -2.98 -24.70 -33.62
CA ALA A 335 -4.12 -24.69 -32.73
C ALA A 335 -5.43 -24.81 -33.50
N ARG A 336 -6.50 -25.11 -32.78
CA ARG A 336 -7.87 -25.06 -33.32
C ARG A 336 -8.75 -24.23 -32.42
N ARG A 337 -9.74 -23.57 -33.00
CA ARG A 337 -10.76 -22.84 -32.23
C ARG A 337 -11.59 -23.83 -31.41
N GLU A 338 -11.95 -23.45 -30.18
CA GLU A 338 -12.79 -24.29 -29.33
C GLU A 338 -14.15 -24.52 -29.98
N GLY A 339 -14.55 -25.79 -30.12
CA GLY A 339 -15.80 -26.18 -30.78
C GLY A 339 -15.68 -26.43 -32.29
N HIS A 340 -14.54 -26.12 -32.92
CA HIS A 340 -14.30 -26.33 -34.35
C HIS A 340 -13.25 -27.43 -34.60
N PRO A 341 -13.43 -28.23 -35.68
CA PRO A 341 -12.50 -29.33 -36.01
C PRO A 341 -11.26 -28.89 -36.80
N GLU A 342 -11.30 -27.71 -37.43
CA GLU A 342 -10.25 -27.18 -38.30
C GLU A 342 -8.98 -26.84 -37.52
N ILE A 343 -7.83 -27.27 -38.03
CA ILE A 343 -6.52 -26.97 -37.46
C ILE A 343 -5.95 -25.79 -38.23
N LEU A 344 -5.59 -24.75 -37.48
CA LEU A 344 -5.04 -23.50 -37.99
C LEU A 344 -3.52 -23.51 -37.80
N ASP A 345 -2.83 -23.12 -38.87
CA ASP A 345 -1.39 -22.84 -38.85
C ASP A 345 -1.10 -21.46 -38.21
N GLY A 346 0.18 -21.10 -38.12
CA GLY A 346 0.60 -19.85 -37.46
C GLY A 346 0.06 -18.61 -38.15
N GLN A 347 0.13 -18.57 -39.47
CA GLN A 347 -0.31 -17.44 -40.27
C GLN A 347 -1.84 -17.28 -40.22
N GLN A 348 -2.58 -18.38 -40.30
CA GLN A 348 -4.04 -18.40 -40.16
C GLN A 348 -4.49 -17.91 -38.78
N LEU A 349 -3.83 -18.35 -37.70
CA LEU A 349 -4.12 -17.88 -36.34
C LEU A 349 -3.87 -16.38 -36.17
N LEU A 350 -2.79 -15.85 -36.77
CA LEU A 350 -2.51 -14.42 -36.73
C LEU A 350 -3.49 -13.60 -37.56
N ASN A 351 -3.84 -14.08 -38.76
CA ASN A 351 -4.83 -13.43 -39.61
C ASN A 351 -6.20 -13.34 -38.92
N ASP A 352 -6.64 -14.45 -38.31
CA ASP A 352 -7.89 -14.53 -37.55
C ASP A 352 -7.96 -13.48 -36.43
N ILE A 353 -6.87 -13.30 -35.69
CA ILE A 353 -6.79 -12.35 -34.58
C ILE A 353 -6.67 -10.92 -35.10
N ASN A 354 -5.94 -10.69 -36.19
CA ASN A 354 -5.84 -9.37 -36.82
C ASN A 354 -7.20 -8.90 -37.37
N ASP A 355 -8.00 -9.80 -37.94
CA ASP A 355 -9.35 -9.49 -38.42
C ASP A 355 -10.30 -9.08 -37.28
N GLU A 356 -10.11 -9.63 -36.08
CA GLU A 356 -10.87 -9.24 -34.88
C GLU A 356 -10.41 -7.92 -34.24
N LEU A 357 -9.22 -7.43 -34.60
CA LEU A 357 -8.60 -6.25 -33.99
C LEU A 357 -8.93 -4.92 -34.69
N GLU A 358 -9.58 -4.95 -35.87
CA GLU A 358 -10.02 -3.80 -36.71
C GLU A 358 -8.97 -2.70 -37.03
N ASP A 359 -7.76 -2.75 -36.47
CA ASP A 359 -6.70 -1.73 -36.59
C ASP A 359 -5.37 -2.38 -37.01
N TYR A 360 -4.89 -2.09 -38.22
CA TYR A 360 -3.71 -2.73 -38.85
C TYR A 360 -2.36 -2.15 -38.39
N ALA A 361 -2.27 -1.59 -37.18
CA ALA A 361 -1.05 -0.94 -36.69
C ALA A 361 -0.60 -1.56 -35.35
N ASP A 362 0.50 -2.31 -35.42
CA ASP A 362 1.26 -2.96 -34.33
C ASP A 362 0.71 -4.28 -33.77
N SER A 363 1.04 -5.38 -34.45
CA SER A 363 1.00 -6.76 -33.91
C SER A 363 2.10 -7.04 -32.86
N SER A 364 2.76 -6.00 -32.35
CA SER A 364 4.01 -6.07 -31.59
C SER A 364 3.83 -6.52 -30.13
N ASP A 365 2.59 -6.51 -29.62
CA ASP A 365 2.27 -6.74 -28.19
C ASP A 365 1.24 -7.86 -27.95
N LEU A 366 1.30 -8.94 -28.75
CA LEU A 366 0.40 -10.10 -28.60
C LEU A 366 1.00 -11.16 -27.66
N TYR A 367 0.16 -11.71 -26.79
CA TYR A 367 0.49 -12.80 -25.88
C TYR A 367 -0.53 -13.91 -25.98
N ILE A 368 -0.14 -15.16 -25.69
CA ILE A 368 -1.09 -16.23 -25.40
C ILE A 368 -1.06 -16.56 -23.91
N GLY A 369 -2.24 -16.63 -23.29
CA GLY A 369 -2.40 -17.04 -21.90
C GLY A 369 -2.90 -18.49 -21.83
N VAL A 370 -2.04 -19.40 -21.37
CA VAL A 370 -2.29 -20.84 -21.32
C VAL A 370 -2.78 -21.25 -19.93
N ILE A 371 -3.94 -21.90 -19.88
CA ILE A 371 -4.53 -22.36 -18.61
C ILE A 371 -3.99 -23.77 -18.29
N LYS A 372 -3.14 -23.87 -17.28
CA LYS A 372 -2.62 -25.15 -16.77
C LYS A 372 -3.49 -25.66 -15.65
N ARG A 373 -3.93 -26.92 -15.76
CA ARG A 373 -4.52 -27.68 -14.65
C ARG A 373 -3.47 -28.60 -14.07
N ARG A 374 -3.17 -28.44 -12.78
CA ARG A 374 -2.23 -29.29 -12.05
C ARG A 374 -2.98 -29.98 -10.92
N ASN A 375 -2.86 -31.31 -10.87
CA ASN A 375 -3.29 -32.07 -9.71
C ASN A 375 -2.17 -32.00 -8.69
N ILE A 376 -2.45 -31.36 -7.55
CA ILE A 376 -1.53 -31.31 -6.43
C ILE A 376 -2.04 -32.33 -5.42
N SER A 377 -1.33 -33.44 -5.29
CA SER A 377 -1.43 -34.34 -4.15
C SER A 377 -0.42 -33.88 -3.11
N MET A 378 -0.89 -33.55 -1.93
CA MET A 378 -0.08 -32.98 -0.88
C MET A 378 -0.24 -33.91 0.34
N GLY A 379 0.77 -34.74 0.57
CA GLY A 379 0.68 -35.81 1.56
C GLY A 379 -0.44 -36.82 1.28
N SER A 380 -1.14 -37.27 2.32
CA SER A 380 -2.21 -38.28 2.28
C SER A 380 -3.60 -37.74 1.93
N GLU A 381 -3.73 -36.44 1.60
CA GLU A 381 -5.01 -35.84 1.21
C GLU A 381 -5.37 -36.11 -0.25
N LYS A 382 -6.68 -36.12 -0.54
CA LYS A 382 -7.20 -36.30 -1.91
C LYS A 382 -6.66 -35.20 -2.84
N PRO A 383 -6.19 -35.53 -4.06
CA PRO A 383 -5.60 -34.57 -4.97
C PRO A 383 -6.55 -33.41 -5.28
N ARG A 384 -6.08 -32.18 -5.06
CA ARG A 384 -6.84 -30.95 -5.34
C ARG A 384 -6.39 -30.40 -6.68
N MET A 385 -7.35 -30.14 -7.56
CA MET A 385 -7.09 -29.59 -8.89
C MET A 385 -6.93 -28.08 -8.80
N ILE A 386 -5.77 -27.57 -9.18
CA ILE A 386 -5.45 -26.14 -9.20
C ILE A 386 -5.27 -25.69 -10.63
N THR A 387 -5.76 -24.49 -10.93
CA THR A 387 -5.65 -23.85 -12.24
C THR A 387 -4.67 -22.66 -12.15
N SER A 388 -3.71 -22.56 -13.07
CA SER A 388 -2.80 -21.42 -13.23
C SER A 388 -2.82 -20.90 -14.67
N LEU A 389 -2.56 -19.61 -14.86
CA LEU A 389 -2.47 -18.95 -16.16
C LEU A 389 -1.00 -18.55 -16.39
N GLU A 390 -0.42 -19.01 -17.49
CA GLU A 390 0.96 -18.70 -17.90
C GLU A 390 0.92 -17.92 -19.22
N PHE A 391 1.61 -16.79 -19.30
CA PHE A 391 1.64 -15.94 -20.49
C PHE A 391 2.91 -16.21 -21.31
N HIS A 392 2.74 -16.28 -22.62
CA HIS A 392 3.81 -16.49 -23.60
C HIS A 392 3.68 -15.41 -24.68
N GLY A 393 4.72 -14.59 -24.86
CA GLY A 393 4.72 -13.55 -25.90
C GLY A 393 4.77 -14.18 -27.29
N VAL A 394 3.93 -13.70 -28.20
CA VAL A 394 3.89 -14.15 -29.60
C VAL A 394 5.04 -13.50 -30.35
N VAL A 395 5.87 -14.31 -30.99
CA VAL A 395 7.05 -13.86 -31.75
C VAL A 395 6.72 -13.68 -33.23
N GLY A 396 5.83 -14.52 -33.76
CA GLY A 396 5.38 -14.48 -35.15
C GLY A 396 4.67 -15.78 -35.53
N GLY A 397 4.34 -15.94 -36.81
CA GLY A 397 3.71 -17.13 -37.35
C GLY A 397 4.01 -17.27 -38.84
N ASP A 398 4.01 -18.50 -39.33
CA ASP A 398 4.13 -18.83 -40.75
C ASP A 398 3.08 -19.90 -41.14
N ASP A 399 3.15 -20.37 -42.38
CA ASP A 399 2.25 -21.39 -42.93
C ASP A 399 2.39 -22.78 -42.25
N GLU A 400 3.26 -22.93 -41.25
CA GLU A 400 3.44 -24.17 -40.50
C GLU A 400 3.11 -24.03 -39.00
N TYR A 401 3.61 -22.99 -38.32
CA TYR A 401 3.52 -22.84 -36.86
C TYR A 401 3.38 -21.41 -36.38
N LEU A 402 2.69 -21.24 -35.25
CA LEU A 402 2.75 -20.05 -34.41
C LEU A 402 3.97 -20.16 -33.49
N TYR A 403 4.82 -19.14 -33.50
CA TYR A 403 6.01 -19.04 -32.67
C TYR A 403 5.73 -18.23 -31.42
N VAL A 404 5.91 -18.83 -30.24
CA VAL A 404 5.73 -18.15 -28.96
C VAL A 404 6.96 -18.32 -28.06
N SER A 405 7.21 -17.31 -27.24
CA SER A 405 8.30 -17.31 -26.26
C SER A 405 7.98 -18.17 -25.03
N GLY A 406 9.00 -18.81 -24.48
CA GLY A 406 8.89 -19.73 -23.36
C GLY A 406 8.63 -21.18 -23.78
N VAL A 407 8.69 -22.07 -22.78
CA VAL A 407 8.49 -23.52 -22.90
C VAL A 407 7.38 -23.98 -21.95
N GLY A 408 6.89 -25.21 -22.11
CA GLY A 408 5.94 -25.82 -21.19
C GLY A 408 4.51 -25.90 -21.71
N ILE A 409 4.21 -25.39 -22.91
CA ILE A 409 2.92 -25.58 -23.60
C ILE A 409 2.81 -27.03 -24.06
N LYS A 410 1.66 -27.66 -23.84
CA LYS A 410 1.41 -29.05 -24.22
C LYS A 410 0.28 -29.14 -25.23
N THR A 411 0.33 -30.17 -26.06
CA THR A 411 -0.82 -30.57 -26.86
C THR A 411 -2.05 -30.73 -25.96
N ALA A 412 -3.18 -30.23 -26.45
CA ALA A 412 -4.48 -30.15 -25.79
C ALA A 412 -4.65 -29.08 -24.70
N ASP A 413 -3.64 -28.25 -24.43
CA ASP A 413 -3.83 -27.07 -23.58
C ASP A 413 -4.74 -26.05 -24.25
N TYR A 414 -5.53 -25.36 -23.43
CA TYR A 414 -6.38 -24.25 -23.87
C TYR A 414 -5.70 -22.91 -23.60
N PHE A 415 -5.82 -21.99 -24.55
CA PHE A 415 -5.26 -20.65 -24.44
C PHE A 415 -6.18 -19.60 -25.08
N HIS A 416 -6.00 -18.35 -24.66
CA HIS A 416 -6.58 -17.17 -25.34
C HIS A 416 -5.45 -16.26 -25.79
N PHE A 417 -5.70 -15.46 -26.83
CA PHE A 417 -4.85 -14.33 -27.16
C PHE A 417 -5.14 -13.18 -26.19
N TYR A 418 -4.10 -12.40 -25.93
CA TYR A 418 -4.13 -11.23 -25.07
C TYR A 418 -3.37 -10.11 -25.74
N ARG A 419 -3.88 -8.88 -25.59
CA ARG A 419 -3.17 -7.66 -26.02
C ARG A 419 -2.91 -6.76 -24.83
N SER A 420 -1.88 -5.93 -24.94
CA SER A 420 -1.71 -4.81 -24.01
C SER A 420 -2.94 -3.92 -24.04
N ASP A 421 -3.50 -3.63 -22.86
CA ASP A 421 -4.69 -2.80 -22.72
C ASP A 421 -4.47 -1.74 -21.65
N PRO A 422 -3.98 -0.56 -22.05
CA PRO A 422 -3.76 0.57 -21.15
C PRO A 422 -5.05 1.04 -20.48
N GLU A 423 -6.22 0.91 -21.11
CA GLU A 423 -7.51 1.29 -20.52
C GLU A 423 -7.98 0.26 -19.49
N SER A 424 -7.75 -1.04 -19.69
CA SER A 424 -7.95 -2.07 -18.67
C SER A 424 -6.98 -1.90 -17.48
N ALA A 425 -5.74 -1.49 -17.74
CA ALA A 425 -4.78 -1.11 -16.70
C ALA A 425 -5.24 0.12 -15.89
N LEU A 426 -5.94 1.07 -16.53
CA LEU A 426 -6.50 2.27 -15.91
C LEU A 426 -7.88 2.06 -15.26
N SER A 427 -8.68 1.11 -15.74
CA SER A 427 -10.07 0.87 -15.30
C SER A 427 -10.21 -0.20 -14.22
N SER A 428 -9.14 -0.96 -13.93
CA SER A 428 -9.11 -1.90 -12.81
C SER A 428 -8.45 -1.25 -11.58
N LEU A 429 -9.28 -0.88 -10.59
CA LEU A 429 -8.92 -0.30 -9.28
C LEU A 429 -8.28 1.10 -9.34
N LYS A 430 -8.85 2.06 -8.60
CA LYS A 430 -8.13 3.32 -8.30
C LYS A 430 -7.10 3.03 -7.21
N TYR A 431 -5.85 2.95 -7.61
CA TYR A 431 -4.72 2.79 -6.70
C TYR A 431 -4.50 4.08 -5.91
N LEU A 432 -4.56 3.96 -4.59
CA LEU A 432 -4.42 5.06 -3.63
C LEU A 432 -2.95 5.40 -3.36
N GLY A 433 -2.09 4.40 -3.48
CA GLY A 433 -0.69 4.46 -3.13
C GLY A 433 -0.11 3.07 -2.95
N GLY A 434 1.22 2.99 -2.86
CA GLY A 434 1.95 1.75 -2.62
C GLY A 434 2.98 1.89 -1.50
N PHE A 435 3.20 0.79 -0.79
CA PHE A 435 4.39 0.59 0.03
C PHE A 435 5.31 -0.45 -0.61
N MET A 436 6.61 -0.27 -0.42
CA MET A 436 7.62 -1.15 -1.00
C MET A 436 8.70 -1.49 0.04
N PHE A 437 8.99 -2.78 0.17
CA PHE A 437 10.01 -3.32 1.07
C PHE A 437 11.00 -4.12 0.23
N ALA A 438 12.16 -3.53 -0.05
CA ALA A 438 13.19 -4.13 -0.89
C ALA A 438 14.38 -4.58 -0.04
N CYS A 439 14.97 -5.72 -0.37
CA CYS A 439 16.15 -6.20 0.34
C CYS A 439 17.31 -5.21 0.25
N CYS A 440 17.99 -4.96 1.38
CA CYS A 440 19.22 -4.18 1.40
C CYS A 440 20.35 -4.80 0.56
N GLY A 441 20.26 -6.07 0.15
CA GLY A 441 21.16 -6.68 -0.82
C GLY A 441 20.95 -6.21 -2.27
N ARG A 442 19.81 -5.59 -2.59
CA ARG A 442 19.41 -5.16 -3.96
C ARG A 442 19.79 -3.70 -4.26
N GLY A 443 19.12 -3.05 -5.21
CA GLY A 443 19.43 -1.69 -5.67
C GLY A 443 20.61 -1.63 -6.65
N GLU A 444 21.19 -0.43 -6.81
CA GLU A 444 22.20 -0.15 -7.84
C GLU A 444 23.41 -1.09 -7.80
N SER A 445 23.90 -1.42 -6.60
CA SER A 445 25.05 -2.33 -6.44
C SER A 445 24.78 -3.73 -6.98
N PHE A 446 23.51 -4.16 -7.00
CA PHE A 446 23.09 -5.47 -7.48
C PHE A 446 22.76 -5.46 -8.98
N PHE A 447 22.09 -4.41 -9.46
CA PHE A 447 21.63 -4.31 -10.85
C PHE A 447 22.60 -3.59 -11.80
N GLY A 448 23.60 -2.89 -11.27
CA GLY A 448 24.44 -1.96 -12.03
C GLY A 448 23.67 -0.75 -12.60
N ARG A 449 22.44 -0.53 -12.13
CA ARG A 449 21.53 0.55 -12.57
C ARG A 449 20.72 1.05 -11.37
N VAL A 450 20.48 2.35 -11.33
CA VAL A 450 19.63 2.98 -10.31
C VAL A 450 18.15 2.74 -10.59
N ASN A 451 17.32 2.84 -9.53
CA ASN A 451 15.86 2.87 -9.62
C ASN A 451 15.20 1.60 -10.22
N VAL A 452 15.84 0.43 -10.10
CA VAL A 452 15.36 -0.81 -10.73
C VAL A 452 14.22 -1.47 -9.94
N ASP A 453 14.23 -1.36 -8.62
CA ASP A 453 13.23 -2.04 -7.80
C ASP A 453 11.87 -1.29 -7.83
N GLY A 454 11.87 0.03 -7.99
CA GLY A 454 10.68 0.88 -7.98
C GLY A 454 10.11 1.18 -9.37
N SER A 455 10.92 1.03 -10.42
CA SER A 455 10.48 1.28 -11.81
C SER A 455 9.22 0.50 -12.18
N PRO A 456 9.08 -0.81 -11.89
CA PRO A 456 7.86 -1.55 -12.21
C PRO A 456 6.60 -0.89 -11.62
N PHE A 457 6.66 -0.38 -10.40
CA PHE A 457 5.49 0.28 -9.80
C PHE A 457 5.23 1.65 -10.43
N VAL A 458 6.28 2.46 -10.61
CA VAL A 458 6.16 3.83 -11.13
C VAL A 458 5.70 3.86 -12.58
N GLU A 459 6.14 2.89 -13.38
CA GLU A 459 5.76 2.73 -14.79
C GLU A 459 4.32 2.20 -14.94
N ASN A 460 3.93 1.21 -14.13
CA ASN A 460 2.57 0.66 -14.17
C ASN A 460 1.52 1.58 -13.52
N PHE A 461 1.92 2.42 -12.55
CA PHE A 461 1.02 3.30 -11.79
C PHE A 461 1.51 4.75 -11.78
N PRO A 462 1.57 5.42 -12.94
CA PRO A 462 2.06 6.78 -13.03
C PRO A 462 1.21 7.73 -12.17
N GLY A 463 1.87 8.59 -11.40
CA GLY A 463 1.21 9.54 -10.49
C GLY A 463 0.70 8.95 -9.17
N VAL A 464 0.72 7.63 -9.00
CA VAL A 464 0.36 6.99 -7.72
C VAL A 464 1.52 7.15 -6.72
N PRO A 465 1.26 7.63 -5.49
CA PRO A 465 2.30 7.78 -4.48
C PRO A 465 2.91 6.44 -4.09
N LEU A 466 4.24 6.32 -4.19
CA LEU A 466 5.00 5.17 -3.70
C LEU A 466 5.89 5.62 -2.54
N ALA A 467 5.93 4.82 -1.49
CA ALA A 467 6.85 4.96 -0.38
C ALA A 467 7.52 3.62 -0.12
N GLY A 468 8.84 3.58 -0.07
CA GLY A 468 9.54 2.32 0.19
C GLY A 468 10.82 2.47 0.96
N ILE A 469 11.33 1.34 1.41
CA ILE A 469 12.59 1.23 2.13
C ILE A 469 13.42 0.06 1.61
N PHE A 470 14.73 0.20 1.80
CA PHE A 470 15.63 -0.96 1.78
C PHE A 470 15.70 -1.54 3.20
N CYS A 471 15.15 -2.75 3.38
CA CYS A 471 15.01 -3.44 4.67
C CYS A 471 16.03 -4.57 4.85
N GLY A 472 16.27 -4.95 6.11
CA GLY A 472 17.19 -6.04 6.49
C GLY A 472 16.53 -7.42 6.62
N GLY A 473 15.24 -7.50 6.32
CA GLY A 473 14.47 -8.73 6.19
C GLY A 473 13.04 -8.41 5.76
N GLU A 474 12.71 -8.72 4.51
CA GLU A 474 11.39 -8.40 3.95
C GLU A 474 10.32 -9.30 4.57
N ILE A 475 9.35 -8.71 5.27
CA ILE A 475 8.15 -9.43 5.68
C ILE A 475 7.11 -9.29 4.58
N GLY A 476 6.61 -10.40 4.07
CA GLY A 476 5.61 -10.44 3.01
C GLY A 476 4.78 -11.71 3.07
N ARG A 477 3.56 -11.60 3.60
CA ARG A 477 2.54 -12.65 3.54
C ARG A 477 1.80 -12.55 2.22
N GLY A 478 2.30 -13.26 1.21
CA GLY A 478 1.62 -13.50 -0.06
C GLY A 478 1.25 -14.97 -0.22
N PRO A 479 0.33 -15.31 -1.13
CA PRO A 479 0.22 -16.70 -1.57
C PRO A 479 1.59 -17.14 -2.06
N SER A 480 2.07 -18.32 -1.62
CA SER A 480 3.41 -18.91 -1.84
C SER A 480 3.91 -19.01 -3.30
N ARG A 481 3.19 -18.44 -4.27
CA ARG A 481 3.47 -18.49 -5.70
C ARG A 481 4.36 -17.35 -6.22
N LEU A 482 4.83 -16.45 -5.35
CA LEU A 482 5.65 -15.30 -5.74
C LEU A 482 7.13 -15.64 -5.95
N THR A 483 7.61 -16.79 -5.45
CA THR A 483 8.96 -17.29 -5.70
C THR A 483 8.89 -18.43 -6.72
N GLY A 484 9.58 -18.28 -7.85
CA GLY A 484 9.63 -19.27 -8.93
C GLY A 484 10.30 -20.60 -8.58
N GLU A 485 10.66 -20.84 -7.33
CA GLU A 485 11.30 -22.06 -6.85
C GLU A 485 10.27 -22.98 -6.17
N ALA A 486 9.37 -23.54 -6.97
CA ALA A 486 8.57 -24.68 -6.53
C ALA A 486 9.43 -25.95 -6.61
N HIS A 487 10.30 -26.17 -5.62
CA HIS A 487 10.68 -27.54 -5.28
C HIS A 487 9.42 -28.27 -4.83
N LYS A 488 9.08 -29.35 -5.55
CA LYS A 488 8.01 -30.30 -5.22
C LYS A 488 8.33 -30.96 -3.87
N ASP A 489 8.02 -30.32 -2.75
CA ASP A 489 7.65 -31.00 -1.49
C ASP A 489 7.32 -30.09 -0.28
N SER A 490 7.33 -28.75 -0.37
CA SER A 490 6.98 -27.95 0.81
C SER A 490 5.71 -27.11 0.60
N ASP A 491 4.66 -27.46 1.35
CA ASP A 491 3.56 -26.57 1.72
C ASP A 491 4.02 -25.43 2.68
N ALA A 492 5.33 -25.14 2.65
CA ALA A 492 5.97 -24.16 3.52
C ALA A 492 5.65 -22.76 3.01
N ARG A 493 4.81 -22.05 3.75
CA ARG A 493 4.60 -20.62 3.57
C ARG A 493 5.87 -19.89 4.01
N CYS A 494 6.46 -19.13 3.10
CA CYS A 494 7.60 -18.26 3.42
C CYS A 494 7.09 -16.83 3.57
N ASN A 495 6.98 -16.37 4.82
CA ASN A 495 6.51 -15.01 5.13
C ASN A 495 7.67 -14.00 5.32
N MET A 496 8.92 -14.49 5.34
CA MET A 496 10.14 -13.69 5.35
C MET A 496 10.96 -14.05 4.12
N HIS A 497 11.39 -13.05 3.36
CA HIS A 497 12.05 -13.24 2.08
C HIS A 497 13.49 -12.70 2.12
N VAL A 498 14.30 -13.08 1.13
CA VAL A 498 15.70 -12.65 0.99
C VAL A 498 15.96 -12.29 -0.46
N TYR A 499 16.73 -11.24 -0.71
CA TYR A 499 17.02 -10.71 -2.06
C TYR A 499 15.74 -10.43 -2.87
N SER A 500 14.66 -10.06 -2.19
CA SER A 500 13.34 -9.85 -2.80
C SER A 500 12.87 -8.40 -2.66
N THR A 501 11.76 -8.09 -3.32
CA THR A 501 11.03 -6.84 -3.17
C THR A 501 9.55 -7.14 -3.03
N ILE A 502 8.94 -6.66 -1.94
CA ILE A 502 7.51 -6.81 -1.66
C ILE A 502 6.80 -5.49 -1.96
N TYR A 503 5.77 -5.55 -2.80
CA TYR A 503 4.88 -4.42 -3.09
C TYR A 503 3.53 -4.61 -2.41
N LEU A 504 3.18 -3.65 -1.56
CA LEU A 504 1.84 -3.53 -1.00
C LEU A 504 1.12 -2.42 -1.74
N VAL A 505 0.00 -2.74 -2.38
CA VAL A 505 -0.79 -1.78 -3.13
C VAL A 505 -2.10 -1.51 -2.39
N LEU A 506 -2.40 -0.24 -2.18
CA LEU A 506 -3.66 0.19 -1.59
C LEU A 506 -4.61 0.58 -2.71
N SER A 507 -5.81 0.01 -2.71
CA SER A 507 -6.84 0.28 -3.71
C SER A 507 -8.15 0.72 -3.05
N TYR A 508 -8.94 1.51 -3.77
CA TYR A 508 -10.26 1.96 -3.32
C TYR A 508 -11.35 1.57 -4.32
N THR A 509 -12.36 0.86 -3.82
CA THR A 509 -13.55 0.52 -4.58
C THR A 509 -14.72 1.35 -4.07
N PRO A 510 -15.22 2.33 -4.85
CA PRO A 510 -16.40 3.11 -4.45
C PRO A 510 -17.65 2.21 -4.41
N VAL A 511 -18.63 2.57 -3.58
CA VAL A 511 -19.95 1.90 -3.61
C VAL A 511 -20.62 2.25 -4.95
N PRO A 512 -21.20 1.27 -5.67
CA PRO A 512 -21.99 1.55 -6.87
C PRO A 512 -23.12 2.53 -6.51
N LEU A 513 -23.32 3.57 -7.32
CA LEU A 513 -24.50 4.40 -7.21
C LEU A 513 -25.70 3.53 -7.61
N GLU A 514 -26.58 3.21 -6.66
CA GLU A 514 -27.92 2.74 -7.01
C GLU A 514 -28.60 3.89 -7.78
N HIS A 515 -28.93 3.64 -9.04
CA HIS A 515 -29.60 4.59 -9.93
C HIS A 515 -31.10 4.65 -9.66
#